data_AF-A0A2R7Z2R1-F1
#
_entry.id   AF-A0A2R7Z2R1-F1
#
_cell.length_a   1.000
_cell.length_b   1.000
_cell.length_c   1.000
_cell.angle_alpha   90.00
_cell.angle_beta   90.00
_cell.angle_gamma   90.00
#
_symmetry.space_group_name_H-M   'P 1'
#
loop_
_entity.id
_entity.type
_entity.pdbx_description
1 polymer ?
#
loop_
_entity_poly.entity_id
_entity_poly.type
_entity_poly.pdbx_seq_one_letter_code
_entity_poly.pdbx_strand_id
1 'polypeptide(L)'
;MYGDTAASRKRVAQLREQGGDIRAAADHLVAQAESVPWRGRAADAMRARIKERANQLRVAAGHHETAADSLARHLGEIDARKDAIETIRHKADSLTGDAASRIAALEAEGDGAQPSDQDVVLAAFVPPPAGHKDWLSVELPGL
;
A
#
# COMPACT_ATOMS: atom_id res chain seq x y z
N MET A 1 -1.90 13.56 -2.26
CA MET A 1 -1.30 13.49 -0.91
C MET A 1 -0.91 12.06 -0.48
N TYR A 2 -1.18 11.03 -1.28
CA TYR A 2 -0.48 9.75 -1.19
C TYR A 2 0.13 9.54 -2.58
N GLY A 3 1.40 9.13 -2.66
CA GLY A 3 2.07 8.95 -3.96
C GLY A 3 1.28 8.05 -4.92
N ASP A 4 1.67 8.02 -6.19
CA ASP A 4 1.04 7.18 -7.19
C ASP A 4 1.20 5.69 -6.83
N THR A 5 0.16 5.12 -6.20
CA THR A 5 0.16 3.71 -5.78
C THR A 5 0.09 2.79 -6.99
N ALA A 6 -0.44 3.23 -8.13
CA ALA A 6 -0.42 2.46 -9.36
C ALA A 6 1.00 2.36 -9.93
N ALA A 7 1.73 3.47 -10.00
CA ALA A 7 3.15 3.45 -10.37
C ALA A 7 3.98 2.58 -9.42
N SER A 8 3.68 2.62 -8.12
CA SER A 8 4.36 1.80 -7.11
C SER A 8 4.04 0.31 -7.26
N ARG A 9 2.80 -0.06 -7.58
CA ARG A 9 2.42 -1.46 -7.91
C ARG A 9 3.15 -1.94 -9.16
N LYS A 10 3.28 -1.09 -10.19
CA LYS A 10 4.10 -1.41 -11.37
C LYS A 10 5.56 -1.67 -10.99
N ARG A 11 6.11 -0.88 -10.07
CA ARG A 11 7.48 -1.08 -9.57
C ARG A 11 7.66 -2.40 -8.81
N VAL A 12 6.67 -2.81 -8.00
CA VAL A 12 6.65 -4.14 -7.35
C VAL A 12 6.74 -5.25 -8.40
N ALA A 13 5.91 -5.19 -9.44
CA ALA A 13 5.92 -6.19 -10.51
C ALA A 13 7.28 -6.26 -11.21
N GLN A 14 7.87 -5.09 -11.52
CA GLN A 14 9.19 -4.99 -12.13
C GLN A 14 10.30 -5.59 -11.26
N LEU A 15 10.25 -5.39 -9.92
CA LEU A 15 11.23 -5.99 -9.02
C LEU A 15 11.16 -7.52 -9.00
N ARG A 16 9.94 -8.09 -9.06
CA ARG A 16 9.75 -9.54 -9.13
C ARG A 16 10.24 -10.12 -10.45
N GLU A 17 9.95 -9.44 -11.56
CA GLU A 17 10.46 -9.78 -12.89
C GLU A 17 11.99 -9.78 -12.90
N GLN A 18 12.62 -8.71 -12.41
CA GLN A 18 14.08 -8.62 -12.29
C GLN A 18 14.67 -9.75 -11.43
N GLY A 19 14.04 -10.11 -10.32
CA GLY A 19 14.45 -11.26 -9.50
C GLY A 19 14.39 -12.58 -10.27
N GLY A 20 13.31 -12.79 -11.03
CA GLY A 20 13.14 -13.96 -11.91
C GLY A 20 14.21 -14.04 -13.01
N ASP A 21 14.45 -12.93 -13.71
CA ASP A 21 15.45 -12.84 -14.78
C ASP A 21 16.87 -13.14 -14.26
N ILE A 22 17.22 -12.62 -13.08
CA ILE A 22 18.53 -12.85 -12.46
C ILE A 22 18.69 -14.33 -12.09
N ARG A 23 17.65 -15.00 -11.59
CA ARG A 23 17.69 -16.44 -11.29
C ARG A 23 17.86 -17.27 -12.55
N ALA A 24 17.08 -16.96 -13.60
CA ALA A 24 17.20 -17.64 -14.89
C ALA A 24 18.62 -17.48 -15.47
N ALA A 25 19.21 -16.28 -15.37
CA ALA A 25 20.59 -16.05 -15.78
C ALA A 25 21.59 -16.87 -14.95
N ALA A 26 21.39 -16.98 -13.64
CA ALA A 26 22.24 -17.80 -12.76
C ALA A 26 22.18 -19.29 -13.12
N ASP A 27 20.98 -19.81 -13.39
CA ASP A 27 20.77 -21.20 -13.78
C ASP A 27 21.38 -21.50 -15.15
N HIS A 28 21.21 -20.60 -16.11
CA HIS A 28 21.81 -20.70 -17.43
C HIS A 28 23.35 -20.70 -17.37
N LEU A 29 23.96 -19.85 -16.54
CA LEU A 29 25.41 -19.83 -16.33
C LEU A 29 25.93 -21.17 -15.80
N VAL A 30 25.24 -21.77 -14.83
CA VAL A 30 25.62 -23.08 -14.28
C VAL A 30 25.48 -24.17 -15.35
N ALA A 31 24.37 -24.21 -16.08
CA ALA A 31 24.14 -25.17 -17.14
C ALA A 31 25.21 -25.09 -18.25
N GLN A 32 25.59 -23.86 -18.64
CA GLN A 32 26.67 -23.64 -19.59
C GLN A 32 28.04 -24.11 -19.06
N ALA A 33 28.32 -23.92 -17.77
CA ALA A 33 29.56 -24.39 -17.17
C ALA A 33 29.67 -25.92 -17.11
N GLU A 34 28.53 -26.58 -16.91
CA GLU A 34 28.44 -28.04 -16.80
C GLU A 34 28.48 -28.72 -18.18
N SER A 35 28.04 -28.06 -19.24
CA SER A 35 28.07 -28.59 -20.60
C SER A 35 29.46 -28.54 -21.27
N VAL A 36 30.44 -27.85 -20.68
CA VAL A 36 31.77 -27.74 -21.30
C VAL A 36 32.47 -29.11 -21.32
N PRO A 37 32.93 -29.59 -22.50
CA PRO A 37 33.36 -30.98 -22.68
C PRO A 37 34.73 -31.30 -22.06
N TRP A 38 35.56 -30.30 -21.78
CA TRP A 38 36.90 -30.52 -21.23
C TRP A 38 36.90 -30.77 -19.71
N ARG A 39 37.91 -31.53 -19.26
CA ARG A 39 38.06 -32.00 -17.88
C ARG A 39 39.44 -31.66 -17.33
N GLY A 40 39.57 -31.73 -16.01
CA GLY A 40 40.80 -31.46 -15.27
C GLY A 40 40.71 -30.23 -14.38
N ARG A 41 41.78 -29.96 -13.63
CA ARG A 41 41.80 -28.95 -12.55
C ARG A 41 41.32 -27.56 -13.00
N ALA A 42 41.66 -27.13 -14.21
CA ALA A 42 41.21 -25.83 -14.73
C ALA A 42 39.69 -25.79 -14.96
N ALA A 43 39.11 -26.86 -15.51
CA ALA A 43 37.67 -26.98 -15.71
C ALA A 43 36.93 -27.02 -14.36
N ASP A 44 37.49 -27.72 -13.36
CA ASP A 44 36.91 -27.80 -12.02
C ASP A 44 36.95 -26.44 -11.31
N ALA A 45 38.07 -25.72 -11.41
CA ALA A 45 38.20 -24.36 -10.87
C ALA A 45 37.22 -23.38 -11.54
N MET A 46 37.03 -23.48 -12.86
CA MET A 46 36.04 -22.69 -13.59
C MET A 46 34.61 -22.98 -13.10
N ARG A 47 34.22 -24.27 -13.00
CA ARG A 47 32.89 -24.66 -12.51
C ARG A 47 32.65 -24.18 -11.08
N ALA A 48 33.65 -24.29 -10.20
CA ALA A 48 33.55 -23.78 -8.83
C ALA A 48 33.31 -22.26 -8.79
N ARG A 49 34.06 -21.49 -9.60
CA ARG A 49 33.88 -20.02 -9.70
C ARG A 49 32.51 -19.64 -10.27
N ILE A 50 32.01 -20.38 -11.26
CA ILE A 50 30.68 -20.12 -11.84
C ILE A 50 29.57 -20.43 -10.82
N LYS A 51 29.68 -21.53 -10.07
CA LYS A 51 28.74 -21.85 -8.99
C LYS A 51 28.71 -20.75 -7.92
N GLU A 52 29.86 -20.25 -7.52
CA GLU A 52 29.96 -19.12 -6.59
C GLU A 52 29.30 -17.85 -7.16
N ARG A 53 29.57 -17.50 -8.43
CA ARG A 53 28.94 -16.35 -9.07
C ARG A 53 27.42 -16.51 -9.20
N ALA A 54 26.95 -17.70 -9.57
CA ALA A 54 25.53 -18.01 -9.65
C ALA A 54 24.85 -17.87 -8.28
N ASN A 55 25.51 -18.28 -7.20
CA ASN A 55 24.99 -18.06 -5.84
C ASN A 55 24.87 -16.57 -5.51
N GLN A 56 25.88 -15.75 -5.84
CA GLN A 56 25.81 -14.30 -5.65
C GLN A 56 24.64 -13.67 -6.42
N LEU A 57 24.38 -14.13 -7.65
CA LEU A 57 23.22 -13.69 -8.44
C LEU A 57 21.90 -14.09 -7.77
N ARG A 58 21.78 -15.33 -7.27
CA ARG A 58 20.58 -15.79 -6.55
C ARG A 58 20.32 -14.98 -5.27
N VAL A 59 21.38 -14.60 -4.54
CA VAL A 59 21.27 -13.70 -3.38
C VAL A 59 20.74 -12.33 -3.81
N ALA A 60 21.29 -11.74 -4.88
CA ALA A 60 20.81 -10.46 -5.40
C ALA A 60 19.34 -10.53 -5.85
N ALA A 61 18.92 -11.62 -6.51
CA ALA A 61 17.52 -11.86 -6.84
C ALA A 61 16.63 -11.91 -5.58
N GLY A 62 17.10 -12.55 -4.50
CA GLY A 62 16.40 -12.56 -3.22
C GLY A 62 16.21 -11.17 -2.61
N HIS A 63 17.17 -10.26 -2.78
CA HIS A 63 17.00 -8.86 -2.37
C HIS A 63 15.92 -8.14 -3.18
N HIS A 64 15.81 -8.40 -4.48
CA HIS A 64 14.75 -7.82 -5.31
C HIS A 64 13.35 -8.29 -4.87
N GLU A 65 13.19 -9.57 -4.55
CA GLU A 65 11.92 -10.11 -4.03
C GLU A 65 11.57 -9.56 -2.65
N THR A 66 12.55 -9.51 -1.74
CA THR A 66 12.35 -8.94 -0.40
C THR A 66 11.92 -7.47 -0.50
N ALA A 67 12.54 -6.71 -1.39
CA ALA A 67 12.15 -5.31 -1.65
C ALA A 67 10.74 -5.22 -2.26
N ALA A 68 10.40 -6.10 -3.20
CA ALA A 68 9.07 -6.15 -3.80
C ALA A 68 7.99 -6.44 -2.75
N ASP A 69 8.23 -7.39 -1.84
CA ASP A 69 7.29 -7.78 -0.79
C ASP A 69 7.14 -6.71 0.28
N SER A 70 8.24 -6.06 0.66
CA SER A 70 8.21 -4.90 1.57
C SER A 70 7.39 -3.76 0.99
N LEU A 71 7.59 -3.42 -0.29
CA LEU A 71 6.84 -2.38 -0.97
C LEU A 71 5.36 -2.77 -1.14
N ALA A 72 5.06 -4.03 -1.49
CA ALA A 72 3.69 -4.52 -1.61
C ALA A 72 2.92 -4.40 -0.27
N ARG A 73 3.55 -4.77 0.85
CA ARG A 73 2.97 -4.61 2.19
C ARG A 73 2.67 -3.14 2.49
N HIS A 74 3.63 -2.26 2.23
CA HIS A 74 3.46 -0.83 2.47
C HIS A 74 2.31 -0.24 1.64
N LEU A 75 2.16 -0.67 0.38
CA LEU A 75 1.03 -0.25 -0.46
C LEU A 75 -0.30 -0.72 0.10
N GLY A 76 -0.37 -1.92 0.65
CA GLY A 76 -1.55 -2.41 1.36
C GLY A 76 -1.90 -1.56 2.59
N GLU A 77 -0.90 -1.14 3.37
CA GLU A 77 -1.12 -0.23 4.50
C GLU A 77 -1.60 1.17 4.06
N ILE A 78 -1.10 1.69 2.93
CA ILE A 78 -1.58 2.96 2.37
C ILE A 78 -3.03 2.83 1.94
N ASP A 79 -3.38 1.77 1.20
CA ASP A 79 -4.74 1.55 0.71
C ASP A 79 -5.71 1.41 1.91
N ALA A 80 -5.35 0.61 2.92
CA ALA A 80 -6.15 0.49 4.15
C ALA A 80 -6.34 1.83 4.89
N ARG A 81 -5.31 2.68 4.97
CA ARG A 81 -5.43 4.01 5.58
C ARG A 81 -6.35 4.93 4.77
N LYS A 82 -6.28 4.89 3.44
CA LYS A 82 -7.17 5.66 2.56
C LYS A 82 -8.62 5.23 2.73
N ASP A 83 -8.88 3.92 2.76
CA ASP A 83 -10.22 3.38 2.94
C ASP A 83 -10.79 3.78 4.30
N ALA A 84 -9.97 3.76 5.36
CA ALA A 84 -10.38 4.22 6.69
C ALA A 84 -10.74 5.71 6.69
N ILE A 85 -9.93 6.56 6.03
CA ILE A 85 -10.20 7.99 5.89
C ILE A 85 -11.52 8.23 5.16
N GLU A 86 -11.73 7.60 4.01
CA GLU A 86 -12.97 7.78 3.25
C GLU A 86 -14.19 7.22 4.00
N THR A 87 -14.04 6.12 4.74
CA THR A 87 -15.12 5.58 5.58
C THR A 87 -15.54 6.56 6.67
N ILE A 88 -14.57 7.11 7.41
CA ILE A 88 -14.84 8.10 8.47
C ILE A 88 -15.46 9.35 7.86
N ARG A 89 -14.91 9.83 6.75
CA ARG A 89 -15.44 10.98 6.02
C ARG A 89 -16.89 10.78 5.61
N HIS A 90 -17.21 9.69 4.93
CA HIS A 90 -18.59 9.40 4.50
C HIS A 90 -19.55 9.33 5.68
N LYS A 91 -19.13 8.75 6.80
CA LYS A 91 -19.94 8.68 8.01
C LYS A 91 -20.17 10.06 8.62
N ALA A 92 -19.12 10.89 8.71
CA ALA A 92 -19.23 12.26 9.19
C ALA A 92 -20.14 13.12 8.28
N ASP A 93 -19.98 13.01 6.95
CA ASP A 93 -20.81 13.71 5.98
C ASP A 93 -22.29 13.31 6.13
N SER A 94 -22.59 12.02 6.36
CA SER A 94 -23.96 11.55 6.64
C SER A 94 -24.51 12.11 7.95
N LEU A 95 -23.75 12.01 9.05
CA LEU A 95 -24.20 12.46 10.37
C LEU A 95 -24.47 13.98 10.40
N THR A 96 -23.59 14.76 9.77
CA THR A 96 -23.72 16.22 9.68
C THR A 96 -24.88 16.62 8.78
N GLY A 97 -25.08 15.93 7.65
CA GLY A 97 -26.24 16.14 6.77
C GLY A 97 -27.57 15.80 7.43
N ASP A 98 -27.63 14.70 8.19
CA ASP A 98 -28.82 14.29 8.93
C ASP A 98 -29.13 15.28 10.06
N ALA A 99 -28.12 15.75 10.79
CA ALA A 99 -28.28 16.78 11.84
C ALA A 99 -28.78 18.10 11.26
N ALA A 100 -28.20 18.56 10.15
CA ALA A 100 -28.64 19.78 9.47
C ALA A 100 -30.09 19.66 8.99
N SER A 101 -30.49 18.49 8.48
CA SER A 101 -31.87 18.23 8.05
C SER A 101 -32.86 18.25 9.21
N ARG A 102 -32.49 17.67 10.37
CA ARG A 102 -33.31 17.72 11.59
C ARG A 102 -33.46 19.16 12.11
N ILE A 103 -32.38 19.93 12.16
CA ILE A 103 -32.41 21.34 12.59
C ILE A 103 -33.34 22.14 11.68
N ALA A 104 -33.20 22.02 10.35
CA ALA A 104 -34.04 22.73 9.40
C ALA A 104 -35.53 22.37 9.52
N ALA A 105 -35.85 21.10 9.83
CA ALA A 105 -37.23 20.67 10.06
C ALA A 105 -37.84 21.31 11.32
N LEU A 106 -37.08 21.37 12.42
CA LEU A 106 -37.50 22.04 13.66
C LEU A 106 -37.73 23.54 13.45
N GLU A 107 -36.85 24.21 12.69
CA GLU A 107 -37.00 25.62 12.35
C GLU A 107 -38.26 25.89 11.50
N ALA A 108 -38.62 24.96 10.61
CA ALA A 108 -39.79 25.07 9.75
C ALA A 108 -41.12 24.82 10.51
N GLU A 109 -41.13 23.95 11.53
CA GLU A 109 -42.31 23.66 12.34
C GLU A 109 -42.68 24.81 13.29
N GLY A 110 -41.74 25.72 13.60
CA GLY A 110 -42.00 26.97 14.32
C GLY A 110 -42.41 26.80 15.79
N ASP A 111 -42.32 25.58 16.32
CA ASP A 111 -42.57 25.28 17.73
C ASP A 111 -41.28 25.41 18.54
N GLY A 112 -41.38 25.70 19.84
CA GLY A 112 -40.24 25.97 20.74
C GLY A 112 -39.28 24.78 20.98
N ALA A 113 -39.32 23.76 20.13
CA ALA A 113 -38.45 22.60 20.15
C ALA A 113 -37.02 23.02 19.78
N GLN A 114 -36.08 22.75 20.71
CA GLN A 114 -34.66 23.03 20.49
C GLN A 114 -33.97 21.83 19.84
N PRO A 115 -32.99 22.05 18.95
CA PRO A 115 -32.11 21.00 18.47
C PRO A 115 -31.47 20.24 19.63
N SER A 116 -31.22 18.94 19.43
CA SER A 116 -30.48 18.17 20.44
C SER A 116 -29.03 18.67 20.55
N ASP A 117 -28.41 18.53 21.73
CA ASP A 117 -26.99 18.87 21.93
C ASP A 117 -26.08 18.18 20.90
N GLN A 118 -26.44 16.95 20.50
CA GLN A 118 -25.75 16.20 19.46
C GLN A 118 -25.85 16.87 18.09
N ASP A 119 -27.03 17.36 17.71
CA ASP A 119 -27.23 18.04 16.43
C ASP A 119 -26.47 19.37 16.38
N VAL A 120 -26.39 20.10 17.50
CA VAL A 120 -25.59 21.33 17.61
C VAL A 120 -24.10 21.05 17.43
N VAL A 121 -23.57 19.99 18.06
CA VAL A 121 -22.17 19.58 17.89
C VAL A 121 -21.88 19.16 16.45
N LEU A 122 -22.77 18.37 15.84
CA LEU A 122 -22.62 17.93 14.44
C LEU A 122 -22.70 19.10 13.45
N ALA A 123 -23.60 20.05 13.66
CA ALA A 123 -23.73 21.23 12.80
C ALA A 123 -22.52 22.18 12.88
N ALA A 124 -21.83 22.21 14.02
CA ALA A 124 -20.63 23.02 14.23
C ALA A 124 -19.33 22.35 13.73
N PHE A 125 -19.40 21.09 13.28
CA PHE A 125 -18.21 20.36 12.83
C PHE A 125 -17.61 20.96 11.56
N VAL A 126 -16.29 21.20 11.57
CA VAL A 126 -15.53 21.63 10.40
C VAL A 126 -14.72 20.44 9.87
N PRO A 127 -15.10 19.85 8.72
CA PRO A 127 -14.45 18.66 8.21
C PRO A 127 -13.02 18.95 7.74
N PRO A 128 -12.05 18.06 8.02
CA PRO A 128 -10.72 18.14 7.42
C PRO A 128 -10.78 18.03 5.88
N PRO A 129 -9.74 18.49 5.16
CA PRO A 129 -9.67 18.30 3.71
C PRO A 129 -9.80 16.83 3.30
N ALA A 130 -10.40 16.57 2.14
CA ALA A 130 -10.56 15.21 1.62
C ALA A 130 -9.22 14.45 1.55
N GLY A 131 -9.21 13.20 2.01
CA GLY A 131 -8.01 12.35 2.06
C GLY A 131 -6.95 12.77 3.10
N HIS A 132 -7.17 13.82 3.89
CA HIS A 132 -6.20 14.25 4.90
C HIS A 132 -6.14 13.27 6.07
N LYS A 133 -4.95 13.04 6.64
CA LYS A 133 -4.75 12.09 7.75
C LYS A 133 -5.54 12.45 9.01
N ASP A 134 -5.91 13.72 9.18
CA ASP A 134 -6.62 14.21 10.37
C ASP A 134 -8.03 13.60 10.48
N TRP A 135 -8.58 13.07 9.37
CA TRP A 135 -9.78 12.23 9.41
C TRP A 135 -9.65 11.04 10.35
N LEU A 136 -8.44 10.49 10.51
CA LEU A 136 -8.18 9.36 11.44
C LEU A 136 -8.24 9.76 12.92
N SER A 137 -8.37 11.05 13.22
CA SER A 137 -8.47 11.60 14.59
C SER A 137 -9.78 12.34 14.81
N VAL A 138 -10.74 12.24 13.89
CA VAL A 138 -12.06 12.84 14.04
C VAL A 138 -12.84 12.04 15.08
N GLU A 139 -13.34 12.76 16.08
CA GLU A 139 -14.27 12.24 17.08
C GLU A 139 -15.59 12.99 16.92
N LEU A 140 -16.66 12.27 16.57
CA LEU A 140 -18.01 12.82 16.43
C LEU A 140 -19.03 11.92 17.13
N PRO A 141 -20.08 12.48 17.75
CA PRO A 141 -21.17 11.70 18.29
C PRO A 141 -21.80 10.78 17.22
N GLY A 142 -21.74 9.46 17.43
CA GLY A 142 -22.28 8.44 16.52
C GLY A 142 -21.29 7.91 15.47
N LEU A 143 -20.04 8.38 15.47
CA LEU A 143 -18.95 7.86 14.62
C LEU A 143 -18.47 6.47 15.05
#